data_AF-A0A445CV79-F1
#
_entry.id   AF-A0A445CV79-F1
#
_cell.length_a   1.000
_cell.length_b   1.000
_cell.length_c   1.000
_cell.angle_alpha   90.00
_cell.angle_beta   90.00
_cell.angle_gamma   90.00
#
_symmetry.space_group_name_H-M   'P 1'
#
loop_
_entity.id
_entity.type
_entity.pdbx_description
1 polymer ?
#
loop_
_entity_poly.entity_id
_entity_poly.type
_entity_poly.pdbx_seq_one_letter_code
_entity_poly.pdbx_strand_id
1 'polypeptide(L)'
;MTDEELQTFCLIEIEKLLQANEKSLRDFAGMPLPNVNLVSQFSNFMVLRELEYDIFVMLEEHDSNFSKLNEEQKSIYDRIIHCVTNKEHGLFFIYGFGGTEKTFLYRLLSAKLRSQRRIVINVASSGIDSLLLPDDKTTHSMFGIPIELNEDTICRILKDSPKADLIRLS
;
A
#
# COMPACT_ATOMS: atom_id res chain seq x y z
N MET A 1 -3.47 11.61 10.06
CA MET A 1 -3.91 10.89 11.27
C MET A 1 -4.37 11.90 12.30
N THR A 2 -5.31 11.53 13.17
CA THR A 2 -5.63 12.33 14.36
C THR A 2 -4.57 12.09 15.45
N ASP A 3 -4.48 13.00 16.43
CA ASP A 3 -3.55 12.85 17.54
C ASP A 3 -3.79 11.56 18.36
N GLU A 4 -5.04 11.12 18.47
CA GLU A 4 -5.41 9.86 19.15
C GLU A 4 -4.91 8.62 18.39
N GLU A 5 -4.99 8.64 17.05
CA GLU A 5 -4.46 7.57 16.20
C GLU A 5 -2.94 7.51 16.29
N LEU A 6 -2.27 8.67 16.26
CA LEU A 6 -0.82 8.79 16.39
C LEU A 6 -0.32 8.30 17.77
N GLN A 7 -1.02 8.68 18.84
CA GLN A 7 -0.72 8.23 20.20
C GLN A 7 -0.90 6.72 20.32
N THR A 8 -2.00 6.17 19.80
CA THR A 8 -2.26 4.72 19.85
C THR A 8 -1.18 3.95 19.09
N PHE A 9 -0.77 4.44 17.92
CA PHE A 9 0.32 3.86 17.13
C PHE A 9 1.65 3.85 17.91
N CYS A 10 2.03 4.99 18.47
CA CYS A 10 3.26 5.12 19.25
C CYS A 10 3.28 4.14 20.43
N LEU A 11 2.16 3.98 21.12
CA LEU A 11 2.03 3.05 22.24
C LEU A 11 2.15 1.58 21.80
N ILE A 12 1.55 1.19 20.66
CA ILE A 12 1.72 -0.18 20.13
C ILE A 12 3.19 -0.48 19.86
N GLU A 13 3.94 0.49 19.32
CA GLU A 13 5.34 0.27 18.98
C GLU A 13 6.23 0.20 20.22
N ILE A 14 5.94 1.02 21.23
CA ILE A 14 6.60 0.91 22.54
C ILE A 14 6.27 -0.44 23.19
N GLU A 15 5.03 -0.91 23.14
CA GLU A 15 4.63 -2.23 23.68
C GLU A 15 5.44 -3.36 23.02
N LYS A 16 5.64 -3.35 21.70
CA LYS A 16 6.46 -4.37 21.01
C LYS A 16 7.92 -4.35 21.47
N LEU A 17 8.51 -3.16 21.59
CA LEU A 17 9.88 -3.00 22.07
C LEU A 17 10.03 -3.48 23.52
N LEU A 18 9.04 -3.21 24.36
CA LEU A 18 9.00 -3.69 25.74
C LEU A 18 8.85 -5.20 25.80
N GLN A 19 7.97 -5.79 24.99
CA GLN A 19 7.75 -7.24 24.94
C GLN A 19 9.00 -8.01 24.49
N ALA A 20 9.78 -7.44 23.58
CA ALA A 20 11.09 -7.97 23.21
C ALA A 20 12.09 -8.02 24.39
N ASN A 21 11.81 -7.27 25.46
CA ASN A 21 12.57 -7.22 26.71
C ASN A 21 11.76 -7.79 27.91
N GLU A 22 10.76 -8.64 27.64
CA GLU A 22 9.89 -9.26 28.66
C GLU A 22 9.14 -8.27 29.58
N LYS A 23 8.87 -7.06 29.06
CA LYS A 23 8.09 -6.02 29.73
C LYS A 23 6.84 -5.65 28.93
N SER A 24 5.91 -4.96 29.56
CA SER A 24 4.71 -4.38 28.96
C SER A 24 4.55 -2.93 29.42
N LEU A 25 3.81 -2.12 28.66
CA LEU A 25 3.37 -0.79 29.08
C LEU A 25 2.65 -0.85 30.44
N ARG A 26 1.98 -1.98 30.75
CA ARG A 26 1.31 -2.23 32.03
C ARG A 26 2.25 -2.27 33.23
N ASP A 27 3.54 -2.53 33.01
CA ASP A 27 4.55 -2.59 34.06
C ASP A 27 5.03 -1.21 34.49
N PHE A 28 4.64 -0.15 33.76
CA PHE A 28 5.01 1.24 34.04
C PHE A 28 3.79 2.03 34.50
N ALA A 29 3.77 2.40 35.78
CA ALA A 29 2.66 3.14 36.38
C ALA A 29 2.45 4.52 35.72
N GLY A 30 1.21 4.80 35.33
CA GLY A 30 0.82 6.07 34.69
C GLY A 30 1.00 6.11 33.18
N MET A 31 1.47 5.02 32.56
CA MET A 31 1.61 4.96 31.11
C MET A 31 0.25 4.71 30.44
N PRO A 32 -0.12 5.48 29.41
CA PRO A 32 -1.37 5.26 28.69
C PRO A 32 -1.32 3.92 27.93
N LEU A 33 -2.46 3.25 27.85
CA LEU A 33 -2.61 1.99 27.11
C LEU A 33 -3.19 2.25 25.73
N PRO A 34 -2.76 1.51 24.70
CA PRO A 34 -3.30 1.68 23.36
C PRO A 34 -4.78 1.29 23.33
N ASN A 35 -5.60 2.08 22.62
CA ASN A 35 -7.02 1.82 22.48
C ASN A 35 -7.27 0.52 21.71
N VAL A 36 -7.81 -0.50 22.38
CA VAL A 36 -7.95 -1.87 21.86
C VAL A 36 -8.75 -1.96 20.57
N ASN A 37 -9.75 -1.08 20.37
CA ASN A 37 -10.55 -1.03 19.14
C ASN A 37 -9.75 -0.50 17.94
N LEU A 38 -8.77 0.35 18.22
CA LEU A 38 -7.83 0.85 17.23
C LEU A 38 -6.68 -0.17 17.04
N VAL A 39 -6.23 -0.85 18.10
CA VAL A 39 -5.15 -1.87 18.04
C VAL A 39 -5.40 -2.94 16.97
N SER A 40 -6.64 -3.41 16.79
CA SER A 40 -6.93 -4.36 15.71
C SER A 40 -6.72 -3.77 14.31
N GLN A 41 -7.08 -2.49 14.10
CA GLN A 41 -6.85 -1.77 12.85
C GLN A 41 -5.36 -1.44 12.63
N PHE A 42 -4.62 -1.19 13.72
CA PHE A 42 -3.19 -0.85 13.71
C PHE A 42 -2.24 -2.04 13.84
N SER A 43 -2.76 -3.26 13.99
CA SER A 43 -1.93 -4.48 14.14
C SER A 43 -1.12 -4.80 12.88
N ASN A 44 -1.65 -4.45 11.71
CA ASN A 44 -1.01 -4.69 10.42
C ASN A 44 -0.27 -3.45 9.92
N PHE A 45 1.01 -3.35 10.30
CA PHE A 45 1.90 -2.26 9.87
C PHE A 45 1.95 -2.10 8.34
N MET A 46 1.79 -3.18 7.58
CA MET A 46 1.80 -3.10 6.11
C MET A 46 0.57 -2.35 5.58
N VAL A 47 -0.60 -2.52 6.20
CA VAL A 47 -1.83 -1.77 5.86
C VAL A 47 -1.69 -0.31 6.27
N LEU A 48 -1.14 -0.05 7.46
CA LEU A 48 -0.92 1.31 7.94
C LEU A 48 -0.03 2.13 7.03
N ARG A 49 1.10 1.55 6.60
CA ARG A 49 2.02 2.21 5.68
C ARG A 49 1.34 2.63 4.38
N GLU A 50 0.37 1.84 3.89
CA GLU A 50 -0.40 2.18 2.69
C GLU A 50 -1.47 3.25 2.93
N LEU A 51 -1.86 3.50 4.18
CA LEU A 51 -2.83 4.52 4.57
C LEU A 51 -2.18 5.82 5.09
N GLU A 52 -0.88 5.79 5.39
CA GLU A 52 -0.12 6.92 5.96
C GLU A 52 0.29 7.97 4.91
N TYR A 53 0.04 7.71 3.63
CA TYR A 53 0.29 8.67 2.55
C TYR A 53 -0.38 10.02 2.81
N ASP A 54 0.38 11.10 2.63
CA ASP A 54 -0.15 12.46 2.75
C ASP A 54 -1.12 12.74 1.61
N ILE A 55 -2.38 12.93 1.96
CA ILE A 55 -3.48 13.13 1.01
C ILE A 55 -3.27 14.38 0.16
N PHE A 56 -2.76 15.46 0.75
CA PHE A 56 -2.55 16.72 0.05
C PHE A 56 -1.43 16.57 -0.98
N VAL A 57 -0.31 15.94 -0.59
CA VAL A 57 0.81 15.66 -1.50
C VAL A 57 0.36 14.73 -2.63
N MET A 58 -0.41 13.68 -2.33
CA MET A 58 -0.93 12.77 -3.34
C MET A 58 -1.91 13.45 -4.31
N LEU A 59 -2.74 14.37 -3.81
CA LEU A 59 -3.65 15.14 -4.65
C LEU A 59 -2.91 16.13 -5.55
N GLU A 60 -1.89 16.81 -5.02
CA GLU A 60 -1.04 17.72 -5.80
C GLU A 60 -0.26 16.96 -6.90
N GLU A 61 0.36 15.82 -6.54
CA GLU A 61 1.04 14.96 -7.50
C GLU A 61 0.07 14.47 -8.58
N HIS A 62 -1.14 14.08 -8.19
CA HIS A 62 -2.19 13.69 -9.11
C HIS A 62 -2.56 14.81 -10.07
N ASP A 63 -2.91 16.00 -9.57
CA ASP A 63 -3.43 17.09 -10.39
C ASP A 63 -2.35 17.64 -11.36
N SER A 64 -1.11 17.73 -10.89
CA SER A 64 0.06 18.08 -11.71
C SER A 64 0.25 17.11 -12.88
N ASN A 65 0.09 15.81 -12.62
CA ASN A 65 0.33 14.78 -13.63
C ASN A 65 -0.90 14.53 -14.53
N PHE A 66 -2.12 14.70 -14.02
CA PHE A 66 -3.35 14.53 -14.78
C PHE A 66 -3.41 15.50 -15.97
N SER A 67 -2.93 16.73 -15.78
CA SER A 67 -2.87 17.75 -16.83
C SER A 67 -1.95 17.40 -18.02
N LYS A 68 -1.06 16.41 -17.86
CA LYS A 68 -0.07 16.00 -18.88
C LYS A 68 -0.50 14.79 -19.70
N LEU A 69 -1.64 14.17 -19.37
CA LEU A 69 -2.13 13.01 -20.11
C LEU A 69 -2.54 13.37 -21.53
N ASN A 70 -2.22 12.48 -22.48
CA ASN A 70 -2.85 12.51 -23.79
C ASN A 70 -4.24 11.87 -23.76
N GLU A 71 -5.01 12.02 -24.84
CA GLU A 71 -6.39 11.53 -24.93
C GLU A 71 -6.52 10.01 -24.75
N GLU A 72 -5.57 9.21 -25.26
CA GLU A 72 -5.59 7.76 -25.10
C GLU A 72 -5.35 7.34 -23.64
N GLN A 73 -4.32 7.91 -23.00
CA GLN A 73 -4.03 7.65 -21.60
C GLN A 73 -5.16 8.10 -20.68
N LYS A 74 -5.81 9.23 -21.00
CA LYS A 74 -6.97 9.74 -20.27
C LYS A 74 -8.16 8.81 -20.37
N SER A 75 -8.45 8.28 -21.56
CA SER A 75 -9.49 7.26 -21.75
C SER A 75 -9.23 5.99 -20.93
N ILE A 76 -7.97 5.52 -20.88
CA ILE A 76 -7.58 4.37 -20.04
C ILE A 76 -7.75 4.71 -18.56
N TYR A 77 -7.26 5.86 -18.12
CA TYR A 77 -7.38 6.34 -16.75
C TYR A 77 -8.84 6.39 -16.29
N ASP A 78 -9.71 7.06 -17.06
CA ASP A 78 -11.12 7.24 -16.73
C ASP A 78 -11.82 5.89 -16.59
N ARG A 79 -11.52 4.94 -17.49
CA ARG A 79 -12.08 3.59 -17.43
C ARG A 79 -11.68 2.83 -16.17
N ILE A 80 -10.41 2.89 -15.78
CA ILE A 80 -9.92 2.22 -14.57
C ILE A 80 -10.51 2.86 -13.32
N ILE A 81 -10.49 4.19 -13.22
CA ILE A 81 -11.04 4.92 -12.07
C ILE A 81 -12.54 4.70 -11.94
N HIS A 82 -13.28 4.65 -13.06
CA HIS A 82 -14.70 4.33 -13.06
C HIS A 82 -14.97 2.94 -12.46
N CYS A 83 -14.25 1.92 -12.93
CA CYS A 83 -14.36 0.55 -12.42
C CYS A 83 -14.12 0.47 -10.91
N VAL A 84 -13.04 1.10 -10.41
CA VAL A 84 -12.72 1.14 -8.98
C VAL A 84 -13.75 1.93 -8.17
N THR A 85 -14.25 3.05 -8.71
CA THR A 85 -15.24 3.90 -8.04
C THR A 85 -16.58 3.19 -7.87
N ASN A 86 -17.00 2.43 -8.89
CA ASN A 86 -18.23 1.63 -8.85
C ASN A 86 -18.11 0.33 -8.05
N LYS A 87 -16.92 0.03 -7.49
CA LYS A 87 -16.62 -1.24 -6.80
C LYS A 87 -16.80 -2.45 -7.71
N GLU A 88 -16.53 -2.29 -8.99
CA GLU A 88 -16.51 -3.37 -9.96
C GLU A 88 -15.15 -4.09 -9.92
N HIS A 89 -15.15 -5.37 -10.25
CA HIS A 89 -13.92 -6.13 -10.43
C HIS A 89 -13.44 -5.97 -11.88
N GLY A 90 -12.15 -5.67 -12.06
CA GLY A 90 -11.57 -5.50 -13.39
C GLY A 90 -10.11 -5.94 -13.43
N LEU A 91 -9.74 -6.58 -14.54
CA LEU A 91 -8.35 -6.87 -14.90
C LEU A 91 -8.01 -6.08 -16.16
N PHE A 92 -6.99 -5.21 -16.06
CA PHE A 92 -6.59 -4.34 -17.15
C PHE A 92 -5.15 -4.63 -17.54
N PHE A 93 -4.90 -4.78 -18.84
CA PHE A 93 -3.57 -4.89 -19.40
C PHE A 93 -3.30 -3.68 -20.31
N ILE A 94 -2.35 -2.84 -19.91
CA ILE A 94 -1.98 -1.63 -20.66
C ILE A 94 -0.79 -1.96 -21.54
N TYR A 95 -1.02 -1.94 -22.84
CA TYR A 95 0.01 -2.17 -23.85
C TYR A 95 0.46 -0.86 -24.49
N GLY A 96 1.76 -0.73 -24.72
CA GLY A 96 2.34 0.42 -25.42
C GLY A 96 3.82 0.17 -25.73
N PHE A 97 4.35 0.84 -26.75
CA PHE A 97 5.77 0.75 -27.12
C PHE A 97 6.70 1.27 -26.00
N GLY A 98 7.98 0.93 -26.03
CA GLY A 98 8.97 1.52 -25.11
C GLY A 98 8.91 3.05 -25.16
N GLY A 99 8.94 3.73 -24.02
CA GLY A 99 8.85 5.19 -23.95
C GLY A 99 7.42 5.78 -23.93
N THR A 100 6.36 4.96 -23.96
CA THR A 100 4.95 5.43 -23.85
C THR A 100 4.51 5.82 -22.44
N GLU A 101 5.47 6.08 -21.53
CA GLU A 101 5.20 6.56 -20.17
C GLU A 101 4.15 5.73 -19.40
N LYS A 102 4.04 4.41 -19.63
CA LYS A 102 3.10 3.55 -18.89
C LYS A 102 3.25 3.69 -17.38
N THR A 103 4.49 3.81 -16.93
CA THR A 103 4.83 4.05 -15.52
C THR A 103 4.26 5.36 -15.00
N PHE A 104 4.17 6.40 -15.84
CA PHE A 104 3.52 7.66 -15.50
C PHE A 104 2.03 7.44 -15.21
N LEU A 105 1.34 6.67 -16.04
CA LEU A 105 -0.07 6.34 -15.84
C LEU A 105 -0.29 5.53 -14.53
N TYR A 106 0.58 4.56 -14.22
CA TYR A 106 0.51 3.80 -12.97
C TYR A 106 0.71 4.69 -11.74
N ARG A 107 1.68 5.62 -11.78
CA ARG A 107 1.90 6.61 -10.72
C ARG A 107 0.68 7.49 -10.51
N LEU A 108 0.10 7.98 -11.60
CA LEU A 108 -1.08 8.85 -11.56
C LEU A 108 -2.30 8.14 -10.95
N LEU A 109 -2.55 6.88 -11.35
CA LEU A 109 -3.61 6.04 -10.76
C LEU A 109 -3.38 5.84 -9.26
N SER A 110 -2.15 5.52 -8.88
CA SER A 110 -1.77 5.32 -7.47
C SER A 110 -1.98 6.59 -6.65
N ALA A 111 -1.52 7.75 -7.12
CA ALA A 111 -1.71 9.04 -6.47
C ALA A 111 -3.20 9.38 -6.31
N LYS A 112 -4.01 9.15 -7.36
CA LYS A 112 -5.48 9.35 -7.28
C LYS A 112 -6.10 8.52 -6.17
N LEU A 113 -5.84 7.21 -6.16
CA LEU A 113 -6.47 6.29 -5.22
C LEU A 113 -5.99 6.52 -3.79
N ARG A 114 -4.69 6.83 -3.60
CA ARG A 114 -4.12 7.17 -2.29
C ARG A 114 -4.64 8.50 -1.75
N SER A 115 -4.88 9.50 -2.61
CA SER A 115 -5.58 10.74 -2.20
C SER A 115 -6.98 10.48 -1.64
N GLN A 116 -7.60 9.34 -1.99
CA GLN A 116 -8.89 8.89 -1.46
C GLN A 116 -8.77 7.95 -0.25
N ARG A 117 -7.57 7.84 0.36
CA ARG A 117 -7.26 6.89 1.44
C ARG A 117 -7.52 5.42 1.08
N ARG A 118 -7.33 5.05 -0.19
CA ARG A 118 -7.42 3.64 -0.62
C ARG A 118 -6.04 3.00 -0.58
N ILE A 119 -6.03 1.70 -0.25
CA ILE A 119 -4.83 0.87 -0.27
C ILE A 119 -4.48 0.56 -1.74
N VAL A 120 -3.25 0.82 -2.15
CA VAL A 120 -2.78 0.56 -3.52
C VAL A 120 -1.46 -0.20 -3.46
N ILE A 121 -1.45 -1.44 -3.94
CA ILE A 121 -0.24 -2.26 -3.95
C ILE A 121 0.46 -2.12 -5.31
N ASN A 122 1.44 -1.23 -5.39
CA ASN A 122 2.30 -1.11 -6.56
C ASN A 122 3.40 -2.17 -6.51
N VAL A 123 3.61 -2.88 -7.62
CA VAL A 123 4.69 -3.86 -7.77
C VAL A 123 5.32 -3.78 -9.14
N ALA A 124 6.63 -4.01 -9.21
CA ALA A 124 7.35 -4.21 -10.46
C ALA A 124 8.01 -5.59 -10.50
N SER A 125 8.28 -6.11 -11.70
CA SER A 125 8.96 -7.40 -11.86
C SER A 125 10.44 -7.32 -11.46
N SER A 126 11.11 -6.20 -11.76
CA SER A 126 12.52 -5.96 -11.44
C SER A 126 12.69 -4.90 -10.35
N GLY A 127 13.82 -4.96 -9.63
CA GLY A 127 14.16 -3.97 -8.61
C GLY A 127 14.54 -2.59 -9.18
N ILE A 128 14.92 -2.51 -10.46
CA ILE A 128 15.19 -1.21 -11.11
C ILE A 128 13.86 -0.55 -11.48
N ASP A 129 12.91 -1.33 -11.99
CA ASP A 129 11.58 -0.83 -12.34
C ASP A 129 10.76 -0.43 -11.11
N SER A 130 11.00 -1.07 -9.96
CA SER A 130 10.29 -0.74 -8.72
C SER A 130 10.60 0.68 -8.25
N LEU A 131 11.81 1.21 -8.51
CA LEU A 131 12.21 2.59 -8.18
C LEU A 131 11.35 3.66 -8.87
N LEU A 132 10.65 3.28 -9.94
CA LEU A 132 9.77 4.19 -10.67
C LEU A 132 8.35 4.18 -10.13
N LEU A 133 8.03 3.28 -9.20
CA LEU A 133 6.74 3.16 -8.55
C LEU A 133 6.89 3.49 -7.06
N PRO A 134 5.93 4.18 -6.44
CA PRO A 134 6.02 4.46 -5.02
C PRO A 134 6.01 3.17 -4.20
N ASP A 135 6.79 3.17 -3.10
CA ASP A 135 7.15 2.05 -2.21
C ASP A 135 8.23 1.07 -2.68
N ASP A 136 8.73 1.18 -3.91
CA ASP A 136 9.88 0.43 -4.42
C ASP A 136 9.78 -1.11 -4.28
N LYS A 137 8.56 -1.67 -4.30
CA LYS A 137 8.32 -3.11 -4.09
C LYS A 137 8.44 -3.90 -5.40
N THR A 138 9.14 -5.04 -5.32
CA THR A 138 9.15 -6.04 -6.40
C THR A 138 8.06 -7.09 -6.20
N THR A 139 7.57 -7.71 -7.27
CA THR A 139 6.60 -8.81 -7.19
C THR A 139 7.12 -9.96 -6.33
N HIS A 140 8.43 -10.26 -6.42
CA HIS A 140 9.09 -11.28 -5.58
C HIS A 140 8.99 -10.97 -4.09
N SER A 141 9.35 -9.75 -3.68
CA SER A 141 9.31 -9.35 -2.28
C SER A 141 7.87 -9.15 -1.77
N MET A 142 6.99 -8.59 -2.59
CA MET A 142 5.61 -8.31 -2.22
C MET A 142 4.78 -9.58 -2.11
N PHE A 143 4.89 -10.54 -3.03
CA PHE A 143 4.09 -11.77 -3.00
C PHE A 143 4.84 -13.00 -2.49
N GLY A 144 6.12 -12.86 -2.12
CA GLY A 144 6.92 -13.98 -1.61
C GLY A 144 7.14 -15.05 -2.66
N ILE A 145 7.36 -14.65 -3.91
CA ILE A 145 7.61 -15.54 -5.04
C ILE A 145 9.06 -16.02 -4.96
N PRO A 146 9.31 -17.34 -4.85
CA PRO A 146 10.67 -17.89 -4.87
C PRO A 146 11.43 -17.50 -6.14
N ILE A 147 12.75 -17.33 -6.02
CA ILE A 147 13.62 -16.99 -7.16
C ILE A 147 13.79 -18.21 -8.07
N GLU A 148 13.91 -19.40 -7.46
CA GLU A 148 13.93 -20.67 -8.17
C GLU A 148 12.50 -21.17 -8.30
N LEU A 149 12.03 -21.27 -9.55
CA LEU A 149 10.70 -21.75 -9.89
C LEU A 149 10.77 -23.21 -10.34
N ASN A 150 9.88 -24.03 -9.81
CA ASN A 150 9.57 -25.39 -10.26
C ASN A 150 8.04 -25.56 -10.36
N GLU A 151 7.58 -26.71 -10.84
CA GLU A 151 6.14 -27.00 -11.05
C GLU A 151 5.32 -26.93 -9.74
N ASP A 152 5.96 -27.15 -8.60
CA ASP A 152 5.34 -27.11 -7.26
C ASP A 152 5.53 -25.76 -6.55
N THR A 153 6.02 -24.74 -7.25
CA THR A 153 6.33 -23.46 -6.62
C THR A 153 5.06 -22.68 -6.32
N ILE A 154 4.85 -22.41 -5.03
CA ILE A 154 3.75 -21.60 -4.52
C ILE A 154 4.26 -20.31 -3.88
N CYS A 155 3.43 -19.26 -3.92
CA CYS A 155 3.69 -18.02 -3.19
C CYS A 155 3.68 -18.28 -1.69
N ARG A 156 4.70 -17.80 -0.97
CA ARG A 156 4.84 -18.00 0.49
C ARG A 156 4.05 -16.98 1.30
N ILE A 157 2.74 -16.91 1.08
CA ILE A 157 1.82 -16.04 1.83
C ILE A 157 0.93 -16.90 2.72
N LEU A 158 1.19 -16.87 4.03
CA LEU A 158 0.35 -17.58 5.00
C LEU A 158 -1.00 -16.87 5.12
N LYS A 159 -2.09 -17.65 5.27
CA LYS A 159 -3.47 -17.16 5.31
C LYS A 159 -3.70 -16.08 6.37
N ASP A 160 -3.06 -16.20 7.52
CA ASP A 160 -3.23 -15.32 8.67
C ASP A 160 -2.01 -14.41 8.88
N SER A 161 -1.28 -14.13 7.80
CA SER A 161 -0.15 -13.20 7.82
C SER A 161 -0.60 -11.76 7.56
N PRO A 162 0.14 -10.75 8.09
CA PRO A 162 -0.10 -9.34 7.77
C PRO A 162 -0.14 -9.07 6.25
N LYS A 163 0.63 -9.81 5.46
CA LYS A 163 0.65 -9.69 4.01
C LYS A 163 -0.66 -10.18 3.36
N ALA A 164 -1.24 -11.27 3.85
CA ALA A 164 -2.54 -11.74 3.37
C ALA A 164 -3.64 -10.73 3.69
N ASP A 165 -3.61 -10.14 4.88
CA ASP A 165 -4.59 -9.13 5.27
C ASP A 165 -4.46 -7.84 4.46
N LEU A 166 -3.23 -7.43 4.13
CA LEU A 166 -3.01 -6.30 3.22
C LEU A 166 -3.67 -6.55 1.84
N ILE A 167 -3.47 -7.73 1.26
CA ILE A 167 -4.02 -8.08 -0.06
C ILE A 167 -5.56 -8.21 -0.02
N ARG A 168 -6.13 -8.63 1.11
CA ARG A 168 -7.60 -8.69 1.27
C ARG A 168 -8.25 -7.31 1.37
N LEU A 169 -7.52 -6.34 1.92
CA LEU A 169 -8.02 -4.99 2.18
C LEU A 169 -7.75 -4.00 1.04
N SER A 170 -6.84 -4.33 0.12
CA SER A 170 -6.58 -3.58 -1.13
C SER A 170 -7.70 -3.76 -2.14
#